data_AF-A0A7J3ZCH9-F1
#
_entry.id   AF-A0A7J3ZCH9-F1
#
_cell.length_a   1.000
_cell.length_b   1.000
_cell.length_c   1.000
_cell.angle_alpha   90.00
_cell.angle_beta   90.00
_cell.angle_gamma   90.00
#
_symmetry.space_group_name_H-M   'P 1'
#
loop_
_entity.id
_entity.type
_entity.pdbx_description
1 polymer ?
#
loop_
_entity_poly.entity_id
_entity_poly.type
_entity_poly.pdbx_seq_one_letter_code
_entity_poly.pdbx_strand_id
1 'polypeptide(L)'
;MSSDKTIIKKLPEHIDRLSEEALSLIDNIVRETGLPIYQDPKTGAPMWLDVRELRLRYVIPIKSIEEFFKGLRDGVLRTTRCKECGTIYFPPQPDCPKCRVRNMEWINIESEGELITWTVINAKPLSFSHLKDYIVGIVRMPQGFNILAWINIDSHEKLTPGMKMRLKIGERDPEGYITYWFEPT
;
A
#
# COMPACT_ATOMS: atom_id res chain seq x y z
N MET A 1 38.71 -18.60 -18.57
CA MET A 1 39.44 -18.50 -17.28
C MET A 1 40.04 -17.12 -16.97
N SER A 2 39.70 -16.04 -17.70
CA SER A 2 40.19 -14.68 -17.37
C SER A 2 39.10 -13.59 -17.29
N SER A 3 37.86 -13.89 -17.67
CA SER A 3 36.71 -12.99 -17.59
C SER A 3 36.00 -13.00 -16.23
N ASP A 4 36.05 -14.13 -15.51
CA ASP A 4 35.17 -14.38 -14.35
C ASP A 4 35.57 -13.59 -13.09
N LYS A 5 36.89 -13.36 -12.89
CA LYS A 5 37.40 -12.65 -11.70
C LYS A 5 37.06 -11.16 -11.68
N THR A 6 36.82 -10.57 -12.85
CA THR A 6 36.48 -9.15 -12.99
C THR A 6 35.01 -8.89 -12.67
N ILE A 7 34.14 -9.86 -12.94
CA ILE A 7 32.69 -9.79 -12.70
C ILE A 7 32.38 -10.00 -11.21
N ILE A 8 33.03 -10.98 -10.56
CA ILE A 8 32.86 -11.27 -9.12
C ILE A 8 33.22 -10.05 -8.24
N LYS A 9 34.20 -9.23 -8.66
CA LYS A 9 34.59 -8.02 -7.92
C LYS A 9 33.56 -6.89 -7.97
N LYS A 10 32.70 -6.85 -9.00
CA LYS A 10 31.67 -5.81 -9.18
C LYS A 10 30.34 -6.17 -8.54
N LEU A 11 30.12 -7.45 -8.23
CA LEU A 11 28.87 -7.96 -7.64
C LEU A 11 28.36 -7.15 -6.43
N PRO A 12 29.19 -6.68 -5.48
CA PRO A 12 28.73 -5.87 -4.35
C PRO A 12 28.08 -4.54 -4.75
N GLU A 13 28.51 -3.90 -5.84
CA GLU A 13 27.96 -2.62 -6.33
C GLU A 13 26.59 -2.80 -7.01
N HIS A 14 26.28 -4.01 -7.46
CA HIS A 14 25.06 -4.36 -8.18
C HIS A 14 24.00 -5.05 -7.31
N ILE A 15 24.39 -5.63 -6.17
CA ILE A 15 23.47 -6.26 -5.21
C ILE A 15 22.46 -5.23 -4.66
N ASP A 16 22.90 -3.99 -4.39
CA ASP A 16 22.01 -2.92 -3.92
C ASP A 16 20.96 -2.49 -4.97
N ARG A 17 21.17 -2.83 -6.25
CA ARG A 17 20.22 -2.56 -7.33
C ARG A 17 19.45 -3.80 -7.80
N LEU A 18 19.80 -5.00 -7.35
CA LEU A 18 19.30 -6.26 -7.91
C LEU A 18 19.30 -6.22 -9.46
N SER A 19 20.41 -5.79 -10.07
CA SER A 19 20.46 -5.70 -11.53
C SER A 19 20.23 -7.08 -12.15
N GLU A 20 19.62 -7.13 -13.33
CA GLU A 20 19.40 -8.39 -14.08
C GLU A 20 20.70 -9.19 -14.24
N GLU A 21 21.82 -8.50 -14.37
CA GLU A 21 23.17 -9.08 -14.42
C GLU A 21 23.54 -9.82 -13.12
N ALA A 22 23.26 -9.25 -11.94
CA ALA A 22 23.53 -9.90 -10.66
C ALA A 22 22.66 -11.13 -10.43
N LEU A 23 21.37 -11.06 -10.79
CA LEU A 23 20.45 -12.20 -10.73
C LEU A 23 20.92 -13.33 -11.66
N SER A 24 21.34 -13.00 -12.88
CA SER A 24 21.85 -13.99 -13.84
C SER A 24 23.12 -14.69 -13.37
N LEU A 25 24.00 -13.99 -12.64
CA LEU A 25 25.22 -14.57 -12.08
C LEU A 25 24.91 -15.55 -10.95
N ILE A 26 23.97 -15.19 -10.07
CA ILE A 26 23.50 -16.06 -8.99
C ILE A 26 22.87 -17.34 -9.59
N ASP A 27 22.01 -17.20 -10.60
CA ASP A 27 21.41 -18.33 -11.30
C ASP A 27 22.46 -19.28 -11.91
N ASN A 28 23.54 -18.73 -12.49
CA ASN A 28 24.62 -19.53 -13.04
C ASN A 28 25.42 -20.26 -11.96
N ILE A 29 25.73 -19.61 -10.83
CA ILE A 29 26.39 -20.25 -9.68
C ILE A 29 25.55 -21.43 -9.17
N VAL A 30 24.24 -21.24 -9.03
CA VAL A 30 23.31 -22.31 -8.63
C VAL A 30 23.29 -23.44 -9.65
N ARG A 31 23.29 -23.15 -10.95
CA ARG A 31 23.33 -24.19 -12.01
C ARG A 31 24.62 -25.01 -11.98
N GLU A 32 25.77 -24.38 -11.74
CA GLU A 32 27.07 -25.06 -11.78
C GLU A 32 27.37 -25.82 -10.48
N THR A 33 27.02 -25.25 -9.32
CA THR A 33 27.43 -25.77 -8.01
C THR A 33 26.29 -26.42 -7.23
N GLY A 34 25.04 -26.23 -7.66
CA GLY A 34 23.84 -26.65 -6.95
C GLY A 34 23.49 -25.78 -5.74
N LEU A 35 24.31 -24.78 -5.39
CA LEU A 35 24.14 -23.95 -4.19
C LEU A 35 24.37 -22.46 -4.53
N PRO A 36 23.60 -21.52 -3.94
CA PRO A 36 23.79 -20.08 -4.17
C PRO A 36 24.92 -19.54 -3.29
N ILE A 37 26.13 -20.11 -3.39
CA ILE A 37 27.28 -19.75 -2.55
C ILE A 37 28.33 -19.04 -3.39
N TYR A 38 28.69 -17.81 -3.00
CA TYR A 38 29.83 -17.08 -3.56
C TYR A 38 30.88 -16.80 -2.47
N GLN A 39 32.11 -16.53 -2.88
CA GLN A 39 33.20 -16.20 -1.96
C GLN A 39 33.28 -14.67 -1.78
N ASP A 40 33.21 -14.19 -0.55
CA ASP A 40 33.34 -12.76 -0.24
C ASP A 40 34.72 -12.23 -0.70
N PRO A 41 34.79 -11.23 -1.59
CA PRO A 41 36.07 -10.77 -2.13
C PRO A 41 37.03 -10.14 -1.11
N LYS A 42 36.52 -9.67 0.04
CA LYS A 42 37.31 -8.98 1.06
C LYS A 42 37.84 -9.93 2.13
N THR A 43 37.02 -10.91 2.51
CA THR A 43 37.28 -11.81 3.65
C THR A 43 37.53 -13.26 3.24
N GLY A 44 37.13 -13.65 2.03
CA GLY A 44 37.20 -15.03 1.55
C GLY A 44 36.22 -15.98 2.25
N ALA A 45 35.24 -15.45 2.99
CA ALA A 45 34.20 -16.25 3.62
C ALA A 45 33.17 -16.71 2.58
N PRO A 46 32.67 -17.97 2.66
CA PRO A 46 31.55 -18.41 1.83
C PRO A 46 30.27 -17.67 2.27
N MET A 47 29.58 -17.07 1.32
CA MET A 47 28.36 -16.29 1.51
C MET A 47 27.19 -16.93 0.77
N TRP A 48 26.07 -17.10 1.47
CA TRP A 48 24.80 -17.56 0.88
C TRP A 48 24.04 -16.36 0.30
N LEU A 49 23.86 -16.31 -1.01
CA LEU A 49 23.17 -15.23 -1.71
C LEU A 49 22.07 -15.80 -2.62
N ASP A 50 20.90 -16.04 -2.02
CA ASP A 50 19.68 -16.45 -2.73
C ASP A 50 18.76 -15.24 -2.90
N VAL A 51 18.28 -15.01 -4.13
CA VAL A 51 17.31 -13.96 -4.45
C VAL A 51 16.11 -14.63 -5.10
N ARG A 52 14.92 -14.39 -4.55
CA ARG A 52 13.67 -14.93 -5.07
C ARG A 52 12.72 -13.80 -5.44
N GLU A 53 12.17 -13.86 -6.65
CA GLU A 53 11.01 -13.04 -7.00
C GLU A 53 9.77 -13.54 -6.26
N LEU A 54 9.32 -12.78 -5.28
CA LEU A 54 8.04 -13.02 -4.63
C LEU A 54 6.91 -12.42 -5.48
N ARG A 55 6.19 -13.27 -6.22
CA ARG A 55 4.94 -12.87 -6.87
C ARG A 55 3.80 -12.90 -5.87
N LEU A 56 3.46 -11.73 -5.33
CA LEU A 56 2.35 -11.58 -4.39
C LEU A 56 1.00 -11.62 -5.15
N ARG A 57 0.19 -12.65 -4.88
CA ARG A 57 -1.19 -12.75 -5.37
C ARG A 57 -2.15 -12.69 -4.19
N TYR A 58 -2.94 -11.63 -4.11
CA TYR A 58 -3.99 -11.49 -3.10
C TYR A 58 -5.31 -12.07 -3.61
N VAL A 59 -5.86 -13.05 -2.89
CA VAL A 59 -7.21 -13.57 -3.11
C VAL A 59 -7.97 -13.41 -1.80
N ILE A 60 -8.73 -12.31 -1.69
CA ILE A 60 -9.40 -11.93 -0.45
C ILE A 60 -10.92 -12.03 -0.70
N PRO A 61 -11.66 -12.83 0.08
CA PRO A 61 -13.11 -12.89 -0.03
C PRO A 61 -13.73 -11.59 0.48
N ILE A 62 -14.50 -10.91 -0.37
CA ILE A 62 -15.12 -9.60 -0.05
C ILE A 62 -16.62 -9.67 0.20
N LYS A 63 -17.24 -10.86 0.25
CA LYS A 63 -18.70 -11.04 0.34
C LYS A 63 -19.34 -10.24 1.47
N SER A 64 -18.71 -10.17 2.64
CA SER A 64 -19.23 -9.46 3.81
C SER A 64 -19.24 -7.93 3.67
N ILE A 65 -18.44 -7.40 2.74
CA ILE A 65 -18.25 -5.96 2.50
C ILE A 65 -18.47 -5.59 1.03
N GLU A 66 -19.18 -6.43 0.25
CA GLU A 66 -19.30 -6.24 -1.20
C GLU A 66 -19.96 -4.92 -1.60
N GLU A 67 -20.89 -4.41 -0.77
CA GLU A 67 -21.58 -3.14 -0.99
C GLU A 67 -20.64 -1.93 -0.93
N PHE A 68 -19.51 -2.03 -0.23
CA PHE A 68 -18.46 -1.03 -0.28
C PHE A 68 -17.90 -0.87 -1.69
N PHE A 69 -17.55 -2.00 -2.33
CA PHE A 69 -16.98 -2.02 -3.67
C PHE A 69 -18.02 -1.71 -4.75
N LYS A 70 -19.27 -2.13 -4.57
CA LYS A 70 -20.38 -1.68 -5.43
C LYS A 70 -20.54 -0.16 -5.32
N GLY A 71 -20.52 0.39 -4.10
CA GLY A 71 -20.57 1.83 -3.87
C GLY A 71 -19.45 2.58 -4.59
N LEU A 72 -18.20 2.11 -4.48
CA LEU A 72 -17.08 2.71 -5.20
C LEU A 72 -17.34 2.78 -6.72
N ARG A 73 -17.86 1.70 -7.32
CA ARG A 73 -18.24 1.69 -8.74
C ARG A 73 -19.39 2.65 -9.06
N ASP A 74 -20.34 2.82 -8.13
CA ASP A 74 -21.45 3.75 -8.25
C ASP A 74 -21.04 5.22 -7.98
N GLY A 75 -19.77 5.48 -7.65
CA GLY A 75 -19.30 6.81 -7.28
C GLY A 75 -19.75 7.27 -5.89
N VAL A 76 -20.09 6.34 -4.98
CA VAL A 76 -20.56 6.62 -3.62
C VAL A 76 -19.79 5.80 -2.60
N LEU A 77 -19.13 6.44 -1.63
CA LEU A 77 -18.48 5.71 -0.55
C LEU A 77 -19.52 5.30 0.49
N ARG A 78 -19.61 4.00 0.74
CA ARG A 78 -20.56 3.42 1.69
C ARG A 78 -19.84 2.87 2.91
N THR A 79 -20.51 2.85 4.05
CA THR A 79 -20.03 2.15 5.23
C THR A 79 -21.16 1.58 6.07
N THR A 80 -20.84 0.92 7.18
CA THR A 80 -21.80 0.24 8.03
C THR A 80 -22.05 0.96 9.35
N ARG A 81 -23.31 1.04 9.76
CA ARG A 81 -23.78 1.47 11.08
C ARG A 81 -24.44 0.31 11.82
N CYS A 82 -24.16 0.14 13.10
CA CYS A 82 -24.86 -0.83 13.94
C CYS A 82 -26.29 -0.34 14.23
N LYS A 83 -27.31 -1.16 13.97
CA LYS A 83 -28.71 -0.79 14.26
C LYS A 83 -29.03 -0.76 15.76
N GLU A 84 -28.27 -1.49 16.59
CA GLU A 84 -28.52 -1.55 18.04
C GLU A 84 -27.92 -0.36 18.80
N CYS A 85 -26.67 0.02 18.49
CA CYS A 85 -25.94 1.05 19.23
C CYS A 85 -25.58 2.29 18.42
N GLY A 86 -25.96 2.35 17.14
CA GLY A 86 -25.70 3.49 16.27
C GLY A 86 -24.23 3.73 15.89
N THR A 87 -23.28 2.90 16.36
CA THR A 87 -21.86 3.10 16.04
C THR A 87 -21.62 2.88 14.56
N ILE A 88 -20.97 3.85 13.92
CA ILE A 88 -20.52 3.79 12.53
C ILE A 88 -19.08 3.31 12.50
N TYR A 89 -18.76 2.40 11.59
CA TYR A 89 -17.42 1.88 11.40
C TYR A 89 -16.88 2.31 10.04
N PHE A 90 -15.58 2.55 9.93
CA PHE A 90 -14.88 2.66 8.67
C PHE A 90 -13.45 2.12 8.86
N PRO A 91 -12.98 1.15 8.05
CA PRO A 91 -13.70 0.43 6.97
C PRO A 91 -14.97 -0.29 7.47
N PRO A 92 -15.93 -0.61 6.57
CA PRO A 92 -17.19 -1.26 6.97
C PRO A 92 -16.95 -2.60 7.67
N GLN A 93 -17.79 -2.89 8.65
CA GLN A 93 -17.75 -4.10 9.47
C GLN A 93 -19.08 -4.85 9.32
N PRO A 94 -19.06 -6.16 9.01
CA PRO A 94 -20.28 -6.96 8.91
C PRO A 94 -20.93 -7.24 10.28
N ASP A 95 -20.14 -7.20 11.35
CA ASP A 95 -20.57 -7.43 12.72
C ASP A 95 -20.10 -6.27 13.59
N CYS A 96 -20.92 -5.87 14.58
CA CYS A 96 -20.56 -4.79 15.50
C CYS A 96 -19.62 -5.31 16.59
N PRO A 97 -18.36 -4.83 16.70
CA PRO A 97 -17.44 -5.24 17.77
C PRO A 97 -17.91 -4.89 19.19
N LYS A 98 -18.74 -3.84 19.33
CA LYS A 98 -19.28 -3.41 20.63
C LYS A 98 -20.42 -4.32 21.10
N CYS A 99 -21.39 -4.58 20.23
CA CYS A 99 -22.61 -5.32 20.55
C CYS A 99 -22.50 -6.82 20.29
N ARG A 100 -21.53 -7.26 19.47
CA ARG A 100 -21.35 -8.64 19.00
C ARG A 100 -22.56 -9.19 18.24
N VAL A 101 -23.23 -8.32 17.49
CA VAL A 101 -24.37 -8.67 16.63
C VAL A 101 -24.07 -8.35 15.18
N ARG A 102 -24.75 -9.06 14.28
CA ARG A 102 -24.68 -8.87 12.83
C ARG A 102 -25.72 -7.89 12.27
N ASN A 103 -26.47 -7.23 13.15
CA ASN A 103 -27.54 -6.30 12.75
C ASN A 103 -26.98 -4.93 12.34
N MET A 104 -26.38 -4.90 11.14
CA MET A 104 -25.77 -3.71 10.55
C MET A 104 -26.62 -3.17 9.41
N GLU A 105 -26.53 -1.87 9.15
CA GLU A 105 -27.08 -1.22 7.95
C GLU A 105 -26.00 -0.50 7.18
N TRP A 106 -26.17 -0.45 5.86
CA TRP A 106 -25.33 0.34 4.98
C TRP A 106 -25.81 1.78 4.92
N ILE A 107 -24.88 2.72 5.06
CA ILE A 107 -25.11 4.14 4.96
C ILE A 107 -24.12 4.75 3.97
N ASN A 108 -24.52 5.83 3.32
CA ASN A 108 -23.60 6.63 2.51
C ASN A 108 -22.79 7.56 3.42
N ILE A 109 -21.52 7.75 3.07
CA ILE A 109 -20.64 8.68 3.75
C ILE A 109 -20.83 10.08 3.14
N GLU A 110 -20.85 11.09 4.00
CA GLU A 110 -20.89 12.49 3.55
C GLU A 110 -19.63 12.86 2.77
N SER A 111 -19.75 13.76 1.79
CA SER A 111 -18.63 14.07 0.89
C SER A 111 -17.60 15.03 1.48
N GLU A 112 -17.85 15.62 2.65
CA GLU A 112 -16.98 16.63 3.24
C GLU A 112 -16.63 16.27 4.68
N GLY A 113 -15.38 16.55 5.06
CA GLY A 113 -14.86 16.32 6.40
C GLY A 113 -13.76 17.32 6.76
N GLU A 114 -13.13 17.10 7.91
CA GLU A 114 -12.11 18.00 8.45
C GLU A 114 -10.80 17.25 8.67
N LEU A 115 -9.69 17.79 8.17
CA LEU A 115 -8.37 17.19 8.28
C LEU A 115 -7.90 17.19 9.75
N ILE A 116 -7.69 16.02 10.34
CA ILE A 116 -7.15 15.89 11.70
C ILE A 116 -5.62 15.96 11.68
N THR A 117 -5.00 15.17 10.81
CA THR A 117 -3.53 15.06 10.71
C THR A 117 -3.15 14.43 9.38
N TRP A 118 -1.88 14.61 8.97
CA TRP A 118 -1.34 14.09 7.73
C TRP A 118 0.15 13.77 7.86
N THR A 119 0.66 12.96 6.94
CA THR A 119 2.10 12.67 6.81
C THR A 119 2.49 12.41 5.36
N VAL A 120 3.76 12.64 5.04
CA VAL A 120 4.35 12.33 3.73
C VAL A 120 5.03 10.97 3.82
N ILE A 121 4.64 10.06 2.94
CA ILE A 121 5.27 8.75 2.81
C ILE A 121 6.41 8.83 1.79
N ASN A 122 7.63 8.86 2.33
CA ASN A 122 8.87 8.82 1.55
C ASN A 122 9.54 7.43 1.60
N ALA A 123 9.45 6.73 2.73
CA ALA A 123 9.85 5.33 2.89
C ALA A 123 8.68 4.41 2.49
N LYS A 124 8.71 3.93 1.24
CA LYS A 124 7.57 3.20 0.63
C LYS A 124 7.78 1.69 0.70
N PRO A 125 6.71 0.91 0.87
CA PRO A 125 6.76 -0.53 0.61
C PRO A 125 7.07 -0.77 -0.86
N LEU A 126 7.68 -1.94 -1.17
CA LEU A 126 8.11 -2.28 -2.52
C LEU A 126 6.98 -2.20 -3.55
N SER A 127 5.75 -2.56 -3.18
CA SER A 127 4.58 -2.51 -4.07
C SER A 127 4.10 -1.10 -4.43
N PHE A 128 4.67 -0.06 -3.81
CA PHE A 128 4.38 1.35 -4.10
C PHE A 128 5.66 2.12 -4.46
N SER A 129 6.78 1.42 -4.72
CA SER A 129 8.08 2.06 -4.99
C SER A 129 8.09 2.86 -6.30
N HIS A 130 7.22 2.51 -7.25
CA HIS A 130 7.03 3.22 -8.52
C HIS A 130 6.36 4.60 -8.36
N LEU A 131 5.74 4.87 -7.21
CA LEU A 131 5.04 6.14 -6.97
C LEU A 131 6.02 7.18 -6.42
N LYS A 132 5.75 8.46 -6.73
CA LYS A 132 6.38 9.59 -6.02
C LYS A 132 5.96 9.60 -4.56
N ASP A 133 6.63 10.42 -3.75
CA ASP A 133 6.21 10.63 -2.36
C ASP A 133 4.76 11.07 -2.35
N TYR A 134 3.97 10.44 -1.47
CA TYR A 134 2.53 10.65 -1.42
C TYR A 134 2.09 11.00 -0.02
N ILE A 135 0.97 11.69 0.08
CA ILE A 135 0.44 12.16 1.35
C ILE A 135 -0.73 11.27 1.74
N VAL A 136 -0.73 10.85 3.01
CA VAL A 136 -1.90 10.23 3.63
C VAL A 136 -2.35 11.10 4.79
N GLY A 137 -3.66 11.13 5.03
CA GLY A 137 -4.22 11.86 6.14
C GLY A 137 -5.41 11.18 6.74
N ILE A 138 -5.76 11.66 7.93
CA ILE A 138 -6.95 11.23 8.68
C ILE A 138 -7.93 12.39 8.66
N VAL A 139 -9.12 12.16 8.10
CA VAL A 139 -10.20 13.15 8.02
C VAL A 139 -11.34 12.74 8.94
N ARG A 140 -11.79 13.66 9.80
CA ARG A 140 -12.99 13.53 10.62
C ARG A 140 -14.20 13.80 9.75
N MET A 141 -15.09 12.81 9.63
CA MET A 141 -16.38 12.99 9.00
C MET A 141 -17.38 13.61 9.98
N PRO A 142 -18.34 14.43 9.52
CA PRO A 142 -19.40 15.03 10.36
C PRO A 142 -20.25 13.97 11.08
N GLN A 143 -20.36 12.78 10.47
CA GLN A 143 -21.00 11.59 11.05
C GLN A 143 -20.24 10.99 12.26
N GLY A 144 -19.09 11.56 12.66
CA GLY A 144 -18.40 11.27 13.92
C GLY A 144 -17.29 10.22 13.85
N PHE A 145 -16.95 9.68 12.68
CA PHE A 145 -15.87 8.70 12.49
C PHE A 145 -14.73 9.28 11.64
N ASN A 146 -13.61 8.55 11.58
CA ASN A 146 -12.40 8.97 10.86
C ASN A 146 -12.17 8.11 9.63
N ILE A 147 -11.68 8.72 8.56
CA ILE A 147 -11.23 8.02 7.35
C ILE A 147 -9.74 8.30 7.17
N LEU A 148 -8.95 7.24 7.05
CA LEU A 148 -7.59 7.32 6.53
C LEU A 148 -7.66 7.14 5.01
N ALA A 149 -7.13 8.11 4.27
CA ALA A 149 -7.02 8.04 2.82
C ALA A 149 -5.84 8.86 2.33
N TRP A 150 -5.58 8.77 1.02
CA TRP A 150 -4.64 9.64 0.34
C TRP A 150 -5.17 11.07 0.32
N ILE A 151 -4.26 12.04 0.31
CA ILE A 151 -4.58 13.45 0.06
C ILE A 151 -3.98 13.83 -1.29
N ASN A 152 -4.83 14.26 -2.21
CA ASN A 152 -4.40 14.77 -3.51
C ASN A 152 -4.23 16.30 -3.42
N ILE A 153 -2.98 16.75 -3.48
CA ILE A 153 -2.61 18.16 -3.43
C ILE A 153 -1.21 18.36 -4.03
N ASP A 154 -0.96 19.51 -4.65
CA ASP A 154 0.33 19.80 -5.29
C ASP A 154 1.52 19.91 -4.31
N SER A 155 1.27 20.39 -3.08
CA SER A 155 2.30 20.59 -2.06
C SER A 155 1.72 20.41 -0.66
N HIS A 156 2.40 19.60 0.16
CA HIS A 156 2.00 19.35 1.55
C HIS A 156 2.09 20.59 2.45
N GLU A 157 2.87 21.62 2.07
CA GLU A 157 3.01 22.86 2.85
C GLU A 157 1.69 23.63 2.97
N LYS A 158 0.75 23.38 2.05
CA LYS A 158 -0.58 23.97 2.05
C LYS A 158 -1.55 23.26 3.00
N LEU A 159 -1.18 22.11 3.59
CA LEU A 159 -2.05 21.34 4.47
C LEU A 159 -1.91 21.77 5.93
N THR A 160 -3.02 22.19 6.52
CA THR A 160 -3.12 22.47 7.96
C THR A 160 -4.24 21.64 8.58
N PRO A 161 -4.04 21.09 9.80
CA PRO A 161 -5.14 20.51 10.58
C PRO A 161 -6.30 21.50 10.72
N GLY A 162 -7.53 21.01 10.65
CA GLY A 162 -8.76 21.82 10.66
C GLY A 162 -9.27 22.23 9.27
N MET A 163 -8.48 22.01 8.20
CA MET A 163 -8.93 22.30 6.84
C MET A 163 -10.10 21.41 6.41
N LYS A 164 -11.00 21.97 5.59
CA LYS A 164 -12.08 21.22 4.96
C LYS A 164 -11.53 20.41 3.79
N MET A 165 -12.00 19.16 3.73
CA MET A 165 -11.56 18.15 2.78
C MET A 165 -12.77 17.55 2.10
N ARG A 166 -12.74 17.41 0.78
CA ARG A 166 -13.75 16.74 -0.02
C ARG A 166 -13.30 15.35 -0.40
N LEU A 167 -14.15 14.38 -0.12
CA LEU A 167 -14.01 13.01 -0.56
C LEU A 167 -14.22 12.93 -2.07
N LYS A 168 -13.28 12.28 -2.74
CA LYS A 168 -13.32 11.96 -4.17
C LYS A 168 -13.26 10.45 -4.34
N ILE A 169 -13.90 9.98 -5.40
CA ILE A 169 -13.86 8.59 -5.84
C ILE A 169 -13.52 8.60 -7.32
N GLY A 170 -12.61 7.73 -7.72
CA GLY A 170 -12.18 7.63 -9.11
C GLY A 170 -11.07 6.61 -9.29
N GLU A 171 -10.59 6.49 -10.52
CA GLU A 171 -9.48 5.60 -10.85
C GLU A 171 -8.16 6.20 -10.42
N ARG A 172 -7.28 5.36 -9.88
CA ARG A 172 -5.92 5.74 -9.54
C ARG A 172 -4.94 5.19 -10.55
N ASP A 173 -4.18 6.09 -11.15
CA ASP A 173 -3.07 5.76 -12.03
C ASP A 173 -1.85 5.24 -11.23
N PRO A 174 -1.06 4.30 -11.80
CA PRO A 174 -1.25 3.66 -13.10
C PRO A 174 -2.11 2.39 -13.04
N GLU A 175 -2.61 1.98 -11.86
CA GLU A 175 -3.23 0.66 -11.71
C GLU A 175 -4.66 0.57 -12.27
N GLY A 176 -5.35 1.71 -12.45
CA GLY A 176 -6.75 1.77 -12.89
C GLY A 176 -7.75 1.30 -11.82
N TYR A 177 -7.33 1.21 -10.56
CA TYR A 177 -8.23 0.82 -9.47
C TYR A 177 -9.14 1.98 -9.07
N ILE A 178 -10.44 1.70 -9.01
CA ILE A 178 -11.40 2.62 -8.40
C ILE A 178 -11.14 2.66 -6.90
N THR A 179 -10.76 3.84 -6.42
CA THR A 179 -10.43 4.09 -5.02
C THR A 179 -11.02 5.44 -4.58
N TYR A 180 -10.63 5.89 -3.39
CA TYR A 180 -11.05 7.16 -2.83
C TYR A 180 -9.87 7.92 -2.21
N TRP A 181 -9.96 9.24 -2.25
CA TRP A 181 -8.98 10.16 -1.66
C TRP A 181 -9.67 11.45 -1.20
N PHE A 182 -8.93 12.31 -0.52
CA PHE A 182 -9.40 13.62 -0.15
C PHE A 182 -8.66 14.71 -0.92
N GLU A 183 -9.37 15.79 -1.23
CA GLU A 183 -8.84 17.04 -1.77
C GLU A 183 -9.23 18.19 -0.85
N PRO A 184 -8.33 19.15 -0.56
CA PRO A 184 -8.73 20.39 0.09
C PRO A 184 -9.85 21.10 -0.68
N THR A 185 -10.75 21.76 0.04
CA THR A 185 -11.83 22.60 -0.53
C THR A 185 -11.65 24.06 -0.21
#